data_AF-A0A1D2QZN0-F1
#
_entry.id   AF-A0A1D2QZN0-F1
#
_cell.length_a   1.000
_cell.length_b   1.000
_cell.length_c   1.000
_cell.angle_alpha   90.00
_cell.angle_beta   90.00
_cell.angle_gamma   90.00
#
_symmetry.space_group_name_H-M   'P 1'
#
loop_
_entity.id
_entity.type
_entity.pdbx_description
1 polymer ?
#
loop_
_entity_poly.entity_id
_entity_poly.type
_entity_poly.pdbx_seq_one_letter_code
_entity_poly.pdbx_strand_id
1 'polypeptide(L)'
;MNVLITTLGGSPAVVTETIDAFKKKNISIEKVVVVCTNNKYVLRGFEDLKKHLKEDYTPPIEYSNPMYIESDDIRTPEDNQEFMDKLYEAIEKEKREGNDIYLSIAGGRKTMSALAALAGQLHGVSKVYHVIINDPDIESEVIKNKEFHPDPKYLTLIRFPPVPIDISQLTQDVKKMEELRETLPRASYEAVEKIKKANKEFFDKLERSKKYMAVVSICSVIAIAILHTFLAKFVEELEGIIVMVILCIAMISVGYLATKSNV
;
A
#
# COMPACT_ATOMS: atom_id res chain seq x y z
N MET A 1 0.39 21.87 -12.31
CA MET A 1 -0.35 22.33 -11.11
C MET A 1 0.02 21.45 -9.93
N ASN A 2 -0.10 21.95 -8.70
CA ASN A 2 0.00 21.14 -7.48
C ASN A 2 -1.35 20.49 -7.19
N VAL A 3 -1.42 19.16 -7.34
CA VAL A 3 -2.64 18.38 -7.16
C VAL A 3 -2.57 17.59 -5.86
N LEU A 4 -3.61 17.71 -5.03
CA LEU A 4 -3.80 16.89 -3.85
C LEU A 4 -4.72 15.71 -4.19
N ILE A 5 -4.15 14.51 -4.29
CA ILE A 5 -4.92 13.28 -4.27
C ILE A 5 -5.12 12.90 -2.80
N THR A 6 -6.36 12.58 -2.39
CA THR A 6 -6.67 12.23 -1.01
C THR A 6 -7.69 11.12 -0.90
N THR A 7 -7.54 10.30 0.13
CA THR A 7 -8.59 9.41 0.59
C THR A 7 -9.63 10.17 1.41
N LEU A 8 -10.90 9.77 1.32
CA LEU A 8 -12.00 10.43 2.05
C LEU A 8 -12.81 9.45 2.89
N GLY A 9 -13.15 9.86 4.11
CA GLY A 9 -13.96 9.11 5.06
C GLY A 9 -15.11 9.95 5.61
N GLY A 10 -15.52 9.68 6.85
CA GLY A 10 -16.64 10.40 7.48
C GLY A 10 -16.37 11.87 7.82
N SER A 11 -15.10 12.29 7.82
CA SER A 11 -14.67 13.64 8.17
C SER A 11 -14.03 14.32 6.94
N PRO A 12 -14.80 15.06 6.13
CA PRO A 12 -14.26 15.76 4.96
C PRO A 12 -13.33 16.93 5.28
N ALA A 13 -13.44 17.50 6.49
CA ALA A 13 -12.58 18.57 7.01
C ALA A 13 -11.08 18.22 6.95
N VAL A 14 -10.72 16.94 7.03
CA VAL A 14 -9.32 16.51 6.92
C VAL A 14 -8.64 16.95 5.62
N VAL A 15 -9.42 17.16 4.56
CA VAL A 15 -8.90 17.66 3.27
C VAL A 15 -8.55 19.14 3.36
N THR A 16 -9.42 19.97 3.94
CA THR A 16 -9.16 21.40 4.15
C THR A 16 -8.04 21.62 5.16
N GLU A 17 -8.01 20.84 6.25
CA GLU A 17 -6.88 20.78 7.18
C GLU A 17 -5.55 20.50 6.45
N THR A 18 -5.56 19.53 5.53
CA THR A 18 -4.36 19.20 4.74
C THR A 18 -3.93 20.39 3.88
N ILE A 19 -4.85 21.05 3.19
CA ILE A 19 -4.59 22.20 2.32
C ILE A 19 -4.05 23.38 3.15
N ASP A 20 -4.65 23.68 4.29
CA ASP A 20 -4.22 24.75 5.19
C ASP A 20 -2.82 24.48 5.76
N ALA A 21 -2.52 23.22 6.07
CA ALA A 21 -1.18 22.80 6.48
C ALA A 21 -0.13 22.92 5.35
N PHE A 22 -0.52 22.70 4.09
CA PHE A 22 0.33 22.99 2.92
C PHE A 22 0.55 24.49 2.73
N LYS A 23 -0.50 25.31 2.88
CA LYS A 23 -0.44 26.77 2.77
C LYS A 23 0.53 27.36 3.79
N LYS A 24 0.54 26.86 5.03
CA LYS A 24 1.52 27.20 6.07
C LYS A 24 2.98 26.91 5.66
N LYS A 25 3.20 25.96 4.77
CA LYS A 25 4.50 25.62 4.18
C LYS A 25 4.79 26.32 2.85
N ASN A 26 3.99 27.33 2.47
CA ASN A 26 4.06 28.04 1.19
C ASN A 26 3.90 27.12 -0.04
N ILE A 27 3.15 26.03 0.10
CA ILE A 27 2.76 25.17 -1.01
C ILE A 27 1.28 25.43 -1.29
N SER A 28 0.98 25.95 -2.48
CA SER A 28 -0.41 26.19 -2.91
C SER A 28 -0.93 24.94 -3.61
N ILE A 29 -1.99 24.32 -3.08
CA ILE A 29 -2.74 23.27 -3.77
C ILE A 29 -3.75 23.94 -4.70
N GLU A 30 -3.77 23.52 -5.96
CA GLU A 30 -4.61 24.12 -7.00
C GLU A 30 -5.80 23.22 -7.36
N LYS A 31 -5.67 21.90 -7.15
CA LYS A 31 -6.70 20.91 -7.49
C LYS A 31 -6.75 19.78 -6.46
N VAL A 32 -7.96 19.29 -6.18
CA VAL A 32 -8.21 18.14 -5.30
C VAL A 32 -8.85 17.00 -6.08
N VAL A 33 -8.30 15.80 -5.93
CA VAL A 33 -8.87 14.55 -6.45
C VAL A 33 -9.14 13.62 -5.28
N VAL A 34 -10.38 13.17 -5.16
CA VAL A 34 -10.81 12.29 -4.06
C VAL A 34 -10.97 10.86 -4.54
N VAL A 35 -10.38 9.92 -3.79
CA VAL A 35 -10.60 8.48 -3.96
C VAL A 35 -11.27 7.91 -2.71
N CYS A 36 -12.45 7.31 -2.84
CA CYS A 36 -13.27 6.92 -1.69
C CYS A 36 -14.12 5.65 -1.92
N THR A 37 -15.03 5.35 -0.99
CA THR A 37 -16.06 4.31 -1.18
C THR A 37 -17.37 4.93 -1.65
N ASN A 38 -18.29 4.14 -2.21
CA ASN A 38 -19.63 4.58 -2.62
C ASN A 38 -20.57 4.83 -1.43
N ASN A 39 -20.01 5.10 -0.26
CA ASN A 39 -20.77 5.36 0.95
C ASN A 39 -21.50 6.71 0.84
N LYS A 40 -22.83 6.70 0.95
CA LYS A 40 -23.65 7.92 0.85
C LYS A 40 -23.25 9.01 1.84
N TYR A 41 -22.76 8.67 3.04
CA TYR A 41 -22.29 9.66 4.01
C TYR A 41 -20.97 10.30 3.57
N VAL A 42 -20.05 9.52 3.00
CA VAL A 42 -18.77 10.02 2.46
C VAL A 42 -19.02 10.92 1.25
N LEU A 43 -19.89 10.51 0.33
CA LEU A 43 -20.25 11.31 -0.85
C LEU A 43 -20.96 12.62 -0.47
N ARG A 44 -21.82 12.63 0.55
CA ARG A 44 -22.38 13.88 1.09
C ARG A 44 -21.30 14.76 1.71
N GLY A 45 -20.36 14.18 2.45
CA GLY A 45 -19.21 14.92 2.98
C GLY A 45 -18.37 15.56 1.86
N PHE A 46 -18.23 14.89 0.72
CA PHE A 46 -17.60 15.45 -0.47
C PHE A 46 -18.38 16.66 -1.04
N GLU A 47 -19.72 16.60 -1.04
CA GLU A 47 -20.55 17.75 -1.45
C GLU A 47 -20.33 18.99 -0.56
N ASP A 48 -20.17 18.79 0.74
CA ASP A 48 -19.84 19.88 1.67
C ASP A 48 -18.42 20.39 1.44
N LEU A 49 -17.45 19.49 1.27
CA LEU A 49 -16.07 19.84 0.93
C LEU A 49 -15.99 20.73 -0.32
N LYS A 50 -16.76 20.44 -1.37
CA LYS A 50 -16.76 21.26 -2.60
C LYS A 50 -17.14 22.71 -2.36
N LYS A 51 -18.01 23.01 -1.39
CA LYS A 51 -18.37 24.39 -1.05
C LYS A 51 -17.16 25.11 -0.48
N HIS A 52 -16.51 24.49 0.51
CA HIS A 52 -15.29 25.01 1.13
C HIS A 52 -14.15 25.22 0.10
N LEU A 53 -13.93 24.26 -0.81
CA LEU A 53 -12.92 24.41 -1.88
C LEU A 53 -13.18 25.61 -2.81
N LYS A 54 -14.45 26.01 -2.99
CA LYS A 54 -14.83 27.14 -3.84
C LYS A 54 -14.85 28.48 -3.11
N GLU A 55 -15.34 28.47 -1.87
CA GLU A 55 -15.72 29.68 -1.15
C GLU A 55 -14.61 30.17 -0.22
N ASP A 56 -13.83 29.26 0.38
CA ASP A 56 -12.86 29.61 1.43
C ASP A 56 -11.44 29.86 0.90
N TYR A 57 -11.18 29.54 -0.37
CA TYR A 57 -9.88 29.70 -1.01
C TYR A 57 -9.92 30.72 -2.13
N THR A 58 -8.84 31.50 -2.26
CA THR A 58 -8.65 32.49 -3.33
C THR A 58 -7.25 32.33 -3.93
N PRO A 59 -7.13 31.92 -5.22
CA PRO A 59 -8.22 31.50 -6.10
C PRO A 59 -8.94 30.23 -5.59
N PRO A 60 -10.18 29.96 -6.04
CA PRO A 60 -10.88 28.71 -5.76
C PRO A 60 -10.06 27.49 -6.15
N ILE A 61 -10.12 26.43 -5.35
CA ILE A 61 -9.43 25.17 -5.62
C ILE A 61 -10.29 24.32 -6.56
N GLU A 62 -9.70 23.85 -7.66
CA GLU A 62 -10.36 22.95 -8.59
C GLU A 62 -10.61 21.58 -7.95
N TYR A 63 -11.63 20.86 -8.40
CA TYR A 63 -11.87 19.49 -7.97
C TYR A 63 -12.47 18.64 -9.08
N SER A 64 -12.16 17.35 -9.06
CA SER A 64 -12.84 16.36 -9.92
C SER A 64 -14.03 15.74 -9.20
N ASN A 65 -14.91 15.07 -9.95
CA ASN A 65 -15.83 14.11 -9.33
C ASN A 65 -15.03 13.04 -8.54
N PRO A 66 -15.57 12.54 -7.42
CA PRO A 66 -14.86 11.55 -6.62
C PRO A 66 -14.77 10.25 -7.41
N MET A 67 -13.60 9.64 -7.38
CA MET A 67 -13.42 8.27 -7.84
C MET A 67 -13.77 7.35 -6.67
N TYR A 68 -14.68 6.43 -6.86
CA TYR A 68 -15.09 5.52 -5.79
C TYR A 68 -15.08 4.08 -6.26
N ILE A 69 -14.86 3.17 -5.31
CA ILE A 69 -15.19 1.75 -5.48
C ILE A 69 -16.70 1.58 -5.40
N GLU A 70 -17.27 0.59 -6.09
CA GLU A 70 -18.72 0.36 -6.10
C GLU A 70 -19.28 0.00 -4.72
N SER A 71 -18.45 -0.66 -3.89
CA SER A 71 -18.80 -1.02 -2.52
C SER A 71 -18.93 0.20 -1.60
N ASP A 72 -19.82 0.09 -0.61
CA ASP A 72 -20.03 1.14 0.39
C ASP A 72 -18.97 1.14 1.50
N ASP A 73 -18.16 0.10 1.59
CA ASP A 73 -17.06 -0.07 2.54
C ASP A 73 -15.95 -0.95 1.95
N ILE A 74 -14.75 -0.87 2.52
CA ILE A 74 -13.58 -1.63 2.08
C ILE A 74 -13.31 -2.79 3.05
N ARG A 75 -13.80 -3.99 2.73
CA ARG A 75 -13.78 -5.15 3.64
C ARG A 75 -13.20 -6.41 3.03
N THR A 76 -13.21 -6.52 1.71
CA THR A 76 -12.80 -7.72 0.97
C THR A 76 -11.51 -7.46 0.19
N PRO A 77 -10.78 -8.52 -0.18
CA PRO A 77 -9.65 -8.41 -1.12
C PRO A 77 -10.05 -7.73 -2.44
N GLU A 78 -11.26 -7.99 -2.92
CA GLU A 78 -11.80 -7.39 -4.15
C GLU A 78 -11.99 -5.88 -3.98
N ASP A 79 -12.55 -5.42 -2.85
CA ASP A 79 -12.67 -3.98 -2.55
C ASP A 79 -11.29 -3.31 -2.49
N ASN A 80 -10.29 -4.00 -1.91
CA ASN A 80 -8.93 -3.48 -1.81
C ASN A 80 -8.29 -3.32 -3.19
N GLN A 81 -8.50 -4.30 -4.08
CA GLN A 81 -7.98 -4.25 -5.45
C GLN A 81 -8.66 -3.12 -6.24
N GLU A 82 -9.99 -3.03 -6.19
CA GLU A 82 -10.73 -1.98 -6.88
C GLU A 82 -10.28 -0.59 -6.38
N PHE A 83 -10.07 -0.44 -5.07
CA PHE A 83 -9.60 0.82 -4.50
C PHE A 83 -8.20 1.20 -5.01
N MET A 84 -7.29 0.22 -5.07
CA MET A 84 -5.95 0.42 -5.65
C MET A 84 -6.02 0.80 -7.13
N ASP A 85 -6.90 0.16 -7.91
CA ASP A 85 -7.08 0.46 -9.32
C ASP A 85 -7.57 1.90 -9.53
N LYS A 86 -8.55 2.35 -8.73
CA LYS A 86 -9.04 3.74 -8.74
C LYS A 86 -7.96 4.75 -8.34
N LEU A 87 -7.17 4.42 -7.33
CA LEU A 87 -6.08 5.28 -6.90
C LEU A 87 -4.97 5.38 -7.94
N TYR A 88 -4.60 4.26 -8.56
CA TYR A 88 -3.62 4.23 -9.64
C TYR A 88 -4.12 5.02 -10.85
N GLU A 89 -5.39 4.85 -11.24
CA GLU A 89 -6.01 5.61 -12.32
C GLU A 89 -5.95 7.12 -12.03
N ALA A 90 -6.24 7.56 -10.78
CA ALA A 90 -6.11 8.95 -10.37
C ALA A 90 -4.68 9.46 -10.52
N ILE A 91 -3.69 8.73 -10.00
CA ILE A 91 -2.27 9.10 -10.07
C ILE A 91 -1.80 9.19 -11.54
N GLU A 92 -2.06 8.17 -12.34
CA GLU A 92 -1.60 8.12 -13.74
C GLU A 92 -2.29 9.15 -14.62
N LYS A 93 -3.54 9.51 -14.33
CA LYS A 93 -4.20 10.62 -15.00
C LYS A 93 -3.45 11.93 -14.76
N GLU A 94 -3.23 12.29 -13.50
CA GLU A 94 -2.59 13.56 -13.14
C GLU A 94 -1.11 13.61 -13.59
N LYS A 95 -0.40 12.48 -13.57
CA LYS A 95 0.95 12.38 -14.14
C LYS A 95 0.97 12.66 -15.63
N ARG A 96 0.04 12.09 -16.40
CA ARG A 96 -0.05 12.31 -17.85
C ARG A 96 -0.34 13.77 -18.18
N GLU A 97 -1.04 14.47 -17.29
CA GLU A 97 -1.27 15.92 -17.37
C GLU A 97 -0.03 16.76 -16.94
N GLY A 98 1.05 16.13 -16.47
CA GLY A 98 2.27 16.80 -16.04
C GLY A 98 2.14 17.52 -14.69
N ASN A 99 1.21 17.09 -13.84
CA ASN A 99 0.97 17.70 -12.54
C ASN A 99 1.91 17.17 -11.45
N ASP A 100 2.19 18.03 -10.46
CA ASP A 100 2.90 17.67 -9.24
C ASP A 100 1.91 17.06 -8.24
N ILE A 101 2.11 15.79 -7.89
CA ILE A 101 1.12 15.02 -7.12
C ILE A 101 1.54 14.92 -5.65
N TYR A 102 0.68 15.45 -4.79
CA TYR A 102 0.73 15.29 -3.34
C TYR A 102 -0.34 14.29 -2.94
N LEU A 103 0.03 13.27 -2.16
CA LEU A 103 -0.92 12.27 -1.68
C LEU A 103 -1.16 12.46 -0.18
N SER A 104 -2.41 12.69 0.21
CA SER A 104 -2.83 12.68 1.63
C SER A 104 -3.43 11.34 2.02
N ILE A 105 -2.96 10.80 3.14
CA ILE A 105 -3.45 9.54 3.73
C ILE A 105 -4.26 9.75 5.02
N ALA A 106 -4.58 11.00 5.35
CA ALA A 106 -5.19 11.37 6.62
C ALA A 106 -6.70 10.99 6.72
N GLY A 107 -7.38 10.87 5.58
CA GLY A 107 -8.81 10.55 5.52
C GLY A 107 -9.11 9.09 5.17
N GLY A 108 -10.39 8.71 5.26
CA GLY A 108 -10.87 7.39 4.83
C GLY A 108 -10.75 6.29 5.89
N ARG A 109 -11.04 5.06 5.47
CA ARG A 109 -10.80 3.88 6.31
C ARG A 109 -9.30 3.62 6.39
N LYS A 110 -8.82 3.13 7.53
CA LYS A 110 -7.39 2.83 7.75
C LYS A 110 -6.78 1.97 6.64
N THR A 111 -7.55 1.02 6.11
CA THR A 111 -7.15 0.20 4.95
C THR A 111 -6.85 1.05 3.71
N MET A 112 -7.69 2.04 3.40
CA MET A 112 -7.47 2.97 2.29
C MET A 112 -6.20 3.80 2.49
N SER A 113 -5.99 4.33 3.71
CA SER A 113 -4.77 5.08 4.03
C SER A 113 -3.51 4.23 3.87
N ALA A 114 -3.55 2.96 4.31
CA ALA A 114 -2.43 2.02 4.16
C ALA A 114 -2.15 1.70 2.68
N LEU A 115 -3.20 1.39 1.90
CA LEU A 115 -3.10 1.15 0.46
C LEU A 115 -2.60 2.39 -0.27
N ALA A 116 -3.08 3.58 0.09
CA ALA A 116 -2.64 4.82 -0.49
C ALA A 116 -1.18 5.14 -0.18
N ALA A 117 -0.75 4.94 1.07
CA ALA A 117 0.66 5.08 1.43
C ALA A 117 1.53 4.16 0.57
N LEU A 118 1.15 2.88 0.41
CA LEU A 118 1.88 1.93 -0.43
C LEU A 118 1.91 2.37 -1.89
N ALA A 119 0.75 2.72 -2.46
CA ALA A 119 0.64 3.17 -3.85
C ALA A 119 1.47 4.42 -4.11
N GLY A 120 1.46 5.40 -3.19
CA GLY A 120 2.26 6.60 -3.31
C GLY A 120 3.76 6.31 -3.39
N GLN A 121 4.27 5.35 -2.60
CA GLN A 121 5.68 4.96 -2.64
C GLN A 121 6.06 4.27 -3.96
N LEU A 122 5.17 3.44 -4.51
CA LEU A 122 5.45 2.64 -5.71
C LEU A 122 5.20 3.39 -7.02
N HIS A 123 4.26 4.32 -7.02
CA HIS A 123 3.81 5.00 -8.24
C HIS A 123 4.30 6.44 -8.30
N GLY A 124 5.44 6.77 -7.71
CA GLY A 124 6.17 8.01 -7.99
C GLY A 124 5.34 9.29 -7.81
N VAL A 125 4.45 9.34 -6.81
CA VAL A 125 3.88 10.63 -6.38
C VAL A 125 5.00 11.47 -5.80
N SER A 126 4.92 12.80 -5.91
CA SER A 126 6.00 13.68 -5.47
C SER A 126 6.32 13.44 -3.99
N LYS A 127 5.27 13.42 -3.15
CA LYS A 127 5.37 13.16 -1.70
C LYS A 127 4.05 12.64 -1.14
N VAL A 128 4.14 11.75 -0.16
CA VAL A 128 3.01 11.29 0.66
C VAL A 128 3.01 12.04 1.99
N TYR A 129 1.85 12.47 2.45
CA TYR A 129 1.65 13.28 3.64
C TYR A 129 0.48 12.81 4.50
N HIS A 130 0.57 13.09 5.79
CA HIS A 130 -0.50 12.96 6.75
C HIS A 130 -0.60 14.29 7.53
N VAL A 131 -1.77 14.91 7.53
CA VAL A 131 -2.05 16.05 8.42
C VAL A 131 -2.46 15.53 9.80
N ILE A 132 -1.98 16.18 10.85
CA ILE A 132 -2.43 15.93 12.22
C ILE A 132 -2.76 17.27 12.90
N ILE A 133 -3.72 17.23 13.81
CA ILE A 133 -3.95 18.28 14.80
C ILE A 133 -3.10 17.90 16.02
N ASN A 134 -2.13 18.74 16.38
CA ASN A 134 -1.13 18.39 17.40
C ASN A 134 -1.65 18.39 18.84
N ASP A 135 -2.85 18.91 19.06
CA ASP A 135 -3.47 19.04 20.37
C ASP A 135 -4.74 18.17 20.41
N PRO A 136 -4.79 17.11 21.23
CA PRO A 136 -5.94 16.19 21.29
C PRO A 136 -7.26 16.83 21.74
N ASP A 137 -7.19 17.85 22.60
CA ASP A 137 -8.39 18.55 23.07
C ASP A 137 -8.97 19.38 21.92
N ILE A 138 -8.10 20.06 21.17
CA ILE A 138 -8.48 20.78 19.95
C ILE A 138 -9.00 19.81 18.89
N GLU A 139 -8.33 18.68 18.65
CA GLU A 139 -8.78 17.66 17.69
C GLU A 139 -10.21 17.19 18.02
N SER A 140 -10.47 16.94 19.30
CA SER A 140 -11.79 16.52 19.77
C SER A 140 -12.86 17.61 19.55
N GLU A 141 -12.53 18.88 19.78
CA GLU A 141 -13.43 20.01 19.52
C GLU A 141 -13.71 20.19 18.02
N VAL A 142 -12.68 20.14 17.18
CA VAL A 142 -12.78 20.25 15.72
C VAL A 142 -13.67 19.16 15.15
N ILE A 143 -13.46 17.90 15.57
CA ILE A 143 -14.28 16.76 15.15
C ILE A 143 -15.74 16.94 15.62
N LYS A 144 -15.95 17.36 16.87
CA LYS A 144 -17.29 17.55 17.45
C LYS A 144 -18.06 18.67 16.73
N ASN A 145 -17.38 19.77 16.43
CA ASN A 145 -17.96 20.94 15.78
C ASN A 145 -18.01 20.82 14.25
N LYS A 146 -17.38 19.77 13.68
CA LYS A 146 -17.23 19.56 12.23
C LYS A 146 -16.60 20.78 11.55
N GLU A 147 -15.59 21.35 12.20
CA GLU A 147 -14.89 22.54 11.72
C GLU A 147 -13.98 22.17 10.55
N PHE A 148 -14.18 22.81 9.39
CA PHE A 148 -13.35 22.57 8.20
C PHE A 148 -11.99 23.28 8.26
N HIS A 149 -11.88 24.35 9.05
CA HIS A 149 -10.71 25.23 9.07
C HIS A 149 -10.25 25.50 10.51
N PRO A 150 -9.72 24.48 11.21
CA PRO A 150 -9.12 24.72 12.51
C PRO A 150 -7.92 25.66 12.40
N ASP A 151 -7.59 26.34 13.50
CA ASP A 151 -6.47 27.29 13.55
C ASP A 151 -5.17 26.62 13.02
N PRO A 152 -4.54 27.16 11.96
CA PRO A 152 -3.36 26.58 11.33
C PRO A 152 -2.15 26.38 12.26
N LYS A 153 -2.12 27.02 13.44
CA LYS A 153 -1.06 26.77 14.42
C LYS A 153 -1.07 25.33 14.95
N TYR A 154 -2.24 24.71 15.03
CA TYR A 154 -2.40 23.33 15.50
C TYR A 154 -2.16 22.29 14.40
N LEU A 155 -2.18 22.70 13.13
CA LEU A 155 -1.97 21.81 12.01
C LEU A 155 -0.48 21.51 11.77
N THR A 156 -0.17 20.21 11.67
CA THR A 156 1.15 19.73 11.24
C THR A 156 1.02 18.76 10.08
N LEU A 157 1.74 19.09 9.02
CA LEU A 157 1.86 18.24 7.85
C LEU A 157 3.11 17.34 7.99
N ILE A 158 2.88 16.07 8.29
CA ILE A 158 3.91 15.04 8.42
C ILE A 158 4.17 14.43 7.05
N ARG A 159 5.42 14.48 6.58
CA ARG A 159 5.83 13.75 5.38
C ARG A 159 6.00 12.28 5.75
N PHE A 160 5.33 11.39 5.04
CA PHE A 160 5.54 9.96 5.20
C PHE A 160 6.97 9.62 4.76
N PRO A 161 7.74 8.84 5.55
CA PRO A 161 9.12 8.53 5.20
C PRO A 161 9.15 7.77 3.88
N PRO A 162 10.04 8.14 2.93
CA PRO A 162 10.20 7.36 1.72
C PRO A 162 10.73 5.98 2.10
N VAL A 163 10.08 4.93 1.62
CA VAL A 163 10.63 3.58 1.71
C VAL A 163 11.60 3.45 0.53
N PRO A 164 12.89 3.16 0.76
CA PRO A 164 13.86 3.00 -0.32
C PRO A 164 13.59 1.66 -1.04
N ILE A 165 12.53 1.63 -1.85
CA ILE A 165 12.25 0.53 -2.77
C ILE A 165 12.89 0.91 -4.10
N ASP A 166 13.97 0.22 -4.46
CA ASP A 166 14.55 0.36 -5.78
C ASP A 166 13.66 -0.38 -6.80
N ILE A 167 12.69 0.34 -7.35
CA ILE A 167 11.78 -0.17 -8.38
C ILE A 167 12.58 -0.62 -9.62
N SER A 168 13.73 -0.01 -9.89
CA SER A 168 14.56 -0.40 -11.04
C SER A 168 15.15 -1.79 -10.83
N GLN A 169 15.63 -2.09 -9.61
CA GLN A 169 16.07 -3.42 -9.22
C GLN A 169 14.90 -4.42 -9.25
N LEU A 170 13.74 -4.05 -8.70
CA LEU A 170 12.56 -4.92 -8.70
C LEU A 170 12.11 -5.29 -10.13
N THR A 171 12.14 -4.32 -11.05
CA THR A 171 11.78 -4.51 -12.45
C THR A 171 12.81 -5.39 -13.17
N GLN A 172 14.10 -5.19 -12.90
CA GLN A 172 15.16 -6.05 -13.42
C GLN A 172 15.02 -7.48 -12.91
N ASP A 173 14.68 -7.66 -11.63
CA ASP A 173 14.47 -8.98 -11.03
C ASP A 173 13.27 -9.69 -11.66
N VAL A 174 12.15 -8.98 -11.92
CA VAL A 174 10.99 -9.54 -12.62
C VAL A 174 11.35 -9.94 -14.05
N LYS A 175 12.03 -9.09 -14.82
CA LYS A 175 12.47 -9.41 -16.19
C LYS A 175 13.39 -10.62 -16.21
N LYS A 176 14.37 -10.66 -15.30
CA LYS A 176 15.29 -11.79 -15.16
C LYS A 176 14.54 -13.08 -14.84
N MET A 177 13.50 -13.01 -14.01
CA MET A 177 12.63 -14.15 -13.70
C MET A 177 11.79 -14.60 -14.90
N GLU A 178 11.33 -13.68 -15.74
CA GLU A 178 10.64 -14.00 -17.01
C GLU A 178 11.59 -14.66 -18.02
N GLU A 179 12.81 -14.12 -18.19
CA GLU A 179 13.85 -14.71 -19.04
C GLU A 179 14.27 -16.12 -18.55
N LEU A 180 14.41 -16.30 -17.24
CA LEU A 180 14.65 -17.61 -16.62
C LEU A 180 13.50 -18.58 -16.92
N ARG A 181 12.26 -18.10 -16.89
CA ARG A 181 11.08 -18.93 -17.21
C ARG A 181 11.08 -19.38 -18.67
N GLU A 182 11.53 -18.53 -19.59
CA GLU A 182 11.60 -18.84 -21.03
C GLU A 182 12.76 -19.80 -21.37
N THR A 183 13.85 -19.74 -20.62
CA THR A 183 15.06 -20.55 -20.86
C THR A 183 15.06 -21.90 -20.13
N LEU A 184 14.18 -22.09 -19.15
CA LEU A 184 14.03 -23.36 -18.44
C LEU A 184 13.36 -24.45 -19.32
N PRO A 185 13.92 -25.67 -19.39
CA PRO A 185 13.27 -26.78 -20.09
C PRO A 185 11.87 -27.07 -19.52
N ARG A 186 10.91 -27.41 -20.39
CA ARG A 186 9.51 -27.69 -19.97
C ARG A 186 9.40 -28.72 -18.84
N ALA A 187 10.22 -29.77 -18.85
CA ALA A 187 10.24 -30.78 -17.79
C ALA A 187 10.67 -30.19 -16.43
N SER A 188 11.63 -29.26 -16.43
CA SER A 188 12.08 -28.53 -15.24
C SER A 188 11.01 -27.53 -14.78
N TYR A 189 10.35 -26.83 -15.70
CA TYR A 189 9.25 -25.93 -15.37
C TYR A 189 8.06 -26.67 -14.73
N GLU A 190 7.68 -27.82 -15.29
CA GLU A 190 6.62 -28.67 -14.73
C GLU A 190 6.99 -29.21 -13.35
N ALA A 191 8.25 -29.58 -13.12
CA ALA A 191 8.74 -30.01 -11.81
C ALA A 191 8.68 -28.85 -10.79
N VAL A 192 9.11 -27.65 -11.17
CA VAL A 192 9.06 -26.45 -10.32
C VAL A 192 7.62 -26.06 -10.01
N GLU A 193 6.71 -26.07 -10.98
CA GLU A 193 5.28 -25.77 -10.75
C GLU A 193 4.60 -26.84 -9.91
N LYS A 194 4.94 -28.12 -10.08
CA LYS A 194 4.46 -29.20 -9.19
C LYS A 194 4.93 -29.01 -7.76
N ILE A 195 6.19 -28.62 -7.55
CA ILE A 195 6.74 -28.35 -6.21
C ILE A 195 6.06 -27.11 -5.59
N LYS A 196 5.88 -26.01 -6.34
CA LYS A 196 5.16 -24.83 -5.87
C LYS A 196 3.72 -25.16 -5.48
N LYS A 197 3.01 -25.93 -6.31
CA LYS A 197 1.64 -26.36 -6.05
C LYS A 197 1.56 -27.28 -4.82
N ALA A 198 2.47 -28.24 -4.70
CA ALA A 198 2.55 -29.13 -3.54
C ALA A 198 2.86 -28.34 -2.25
N ASN A 199 3.76 -27.37 -2.31
CA ASN A 199 4.05 -26.49 -1.17
C ASN A 199 2.82 -25.65 -0.79
N LYS A 200 2.15 -25.03 -1.77
CA LYS A 200 0.93 -24.27 -1.52
C LYS A 200 -0.16 -25.12 -0.88
N GLU A 201 -0.44 -26.30 -1.43
CA GLU A 201 -1.41 -27.25 -0.87
C GLU A 201 -1.01 -27.74 0.53
N PHE A 202 0.28 -27.91 0.79
CA PHE A 202 0.80 -28.27 2.10
C PHE A 202 0.60 -27.16 3.13
N PHE A 203 0.93 -25.91 2.79
CA PHE A 203 0.70 -24.76 3.66
C PHE A 203 -0.78 -24.48 3.89
N ASP A 204 -1.62 -24.61 2.86
CA ASP A 204 -3.07 -24.47 2.97
C ASP A 204 -3.68 -25.55 3.90
N LYS A 205 -3.16 -26.78 3.85
CA LYS A 205 -3.56 -27.87 4.77
C LYS A 205 -3.08 -27.60 6.21
N LEU A 206 -1.88 -27.08 6.37
CA LEU A 206 -1.30 -26.70 7.67
C LEU A 206 -2.09 -25.57 8.32
N GLU A 207 -2.46 -24.54 7.55
CA GLU A 207 -3.25 -23.40 8.01
C GLU A 207 -4.69 -23.78 8.39
N ARG A 208 -5.25 -24.78 7.71
CA ARG A 208 -6.55 -25.38 8.09
C ARG A 208 -6.47 -26.23 9.36
N SER A 209 -5.32 -26.82 9.66
CA SER A 209 -5.10 -27.54 10.91
C SER A 209 -4.68 -26.58 12.03
N LYS A 210 -5.64 -25.94 12.70
CA LYS A 210 -5.44 -24.93 13.78
C LYS A 210 -4.60 -25.39 15.01
N LYS A 211 -3.91 -26.54 14.97
CA LYS A 211 -3.39 -27.22 16.18
C LYS A 211 -1.87 -27.34 16.32
N TYR A 212 -1.06 -26.93 15.34
CA TYR A 212 0.40 -27.10 15.46
C TYR A 212 1.19 -25.92 14.88
N MET A 213 1.19 -24.77 15.56
CA MET A 213 2.16 -23.70 15.27
C MET A 213 3.55 -23.98 15.84
N ALA A 214 3.67 -24.73 16.96
CA ALA A 214 4.95 -24.93 17.65
C ALA A 214 5.84 -26.04 17.04
N VAL A 215 5.25 -27.10 16.45
CA VAL A 215 6.02 -28.24 15.89
C VAL A 215 6.67 -27.89 14.54
N VAL A 216 6.08 -26.94 13.81
CA VAL A 216 6.53 -26.52 12.47
C VAL A 216 7.90 -25.85 12.50
N SER A 217 8.25 -25.16 13.60
CA SER A 217 9.52 -24.43 13.71
C SER A 217 10.74 -25.38 13.90
N ILE A 218 10.56 -26.51 14.58
CA ILE A 218 11.66 -27.45 14.87
C ILE A 218 11.84 -28.46 13.72
N CYS A 219 10.75 -28.96 13.13
CA CYS A 219 10.83 -29.89 12.01
C CYS A 219 11.34 -29.24 10.72
N SER A 220 11.06 -27.96 10.50
CA SER A 220 11.58 -27.23 9.33
C SER A 220 13.09 -27.03 9.41
N VAL A 221 13.65 -26.72 10.58
CA VAL A 221 15.11 -26.58 10.77
C VAL A 221 15.83 -27.92 10.58
N ILE A 222 15.28 -29.02 11.11
CA ILE A 222 15.86 -30.37 10.96
C ILE A 222 15.74 -30.87 9.51
N ALA A 223 14.60 -30.64 8.86
CA ALA A 223 14.43 -30.97 7.44
C ALA A 223 15.38 -30.16 6.55
N ILE A 224 15.58 -28.86 6.83
CA ILE A 224 16.54 -28.01 6.13
C ILE A 224 17.97 -28.51 6.35
N ALA A 225 18.35 -28.90 7.57
CA ALA A 225 19.69 -29.42 7.86
C ALA A 225 19.96 -30.78 7.17
N ILE A 226 18.97 -31.67 7.14
CA ILE A 226 19.07 -32.97 6.43
C ILE A 226 19.12 -32.73 4.91
N LEU A 227 18.29 -31.82 4.38
CA LEU A 227 18.28 -31.46 2.98
C LEU A 227 19.60 -30.79 2.56
N HIS A 228 20.19 -29.94 3.41
CA HIS A 228 21.49 -29.31 3.19
C HIS A 228 22.62 -30.35 3.16
N THR A 229 22.58 -31.36 4.04
CA THR A 229 23.59 -32.43 4.10
C THR A 229 23.46 -33.41 2.93
N PHE A 230 22.24 -33.67 2.46
CA PHE A 230 21.97 -34.53 1.31
C PHE A 230 22.28 -33.81 -0.02
N LEU A 231 21.99 -32.51 -0.12
CA LEU A 231 22.30 -31.67 -1.28
C LEU A 231 23.79 -31.39 -1.40
N ALA A 232 24.51 -31.14 -0.29
CA ALA A 232 25.97 -30.93 -0.32
C ALA A 232 26.75 -32.11 -0.93
N LYS A 233 26.19 -33.32 -0.90
CA LYS A 233 26.78 -34.53 -1.53
C LYS A 233 26.43 -34.69 -3.02
N PHE A 234 25.45 -33.93 -3.52
CA PHE A 234 25.00 -33.90 -4.91
C PHE A 234 25.47 -32.64 -5.68
N VAL A 235 26.14 -31.72 -4.99
CA VAL A 235 26.61 -30.42 -5.50
C VAL A 235 27.82 -30.51 -6.45
N GLU A 236 28.45 -31.68 -6.59
CA GLU A 236 29.56 -31.82 -7.55
C GLU A 236 29.10 -31.93 -9.02
N GLU A 237 27.82 -32.20 -9.32
CA GLU A 237 27.36 -32.42 -10.71
C GLU A 237 26.27 -31.48 -11.24
N LEU A 238 25.74 -30.54 -10.45
CA LEU A 238 24.71 -29.59 -10.92
C LEU A 238 25.08 -28.14 -10.61
N GLU A 239 25.26 -27.36 -11.68
CA GLU A 239 25.68 -25.96 -11.68
C GLU A 239 24.85 -25.08 -10.71
N GLY A 240 25.55 -24.17 -10.03
CA GLY A 240 25.21 -23.51 -8.76
C GLY A 240 23.89 -22.71 -8.65
N ILE A 241 23.01 -22.70 -9.66
CA ILE A 241 21.77 -21.91 -9.65
C ILE A 241 20.66 -22.61 -8.85
N ILE A 242 20.57 -23.94 -8.90
CA ILE A 242 19.50 -24.69 -8.22
C ILE A 242 19.70 -24.68 -6.70
N VAL A 243 20.96 -24.75 -6.25
CA VAL A 243 21.35 -24.68 -4.83
C VAL A 243 20.99 -23.32 -4.23
N MET A 244 21.19 -22.25 -4.99
CA MET A 244 20.89 -20.89 -4.57
C MET A 244 19.37 -20.63 -4.45
N VAL A 245 18.57 -21.18 -5.36
CA VAL A 245 17.09 -21.07 -5.31
C VAL A 245 16.52 -21.85 -4.12
N ILE A 246 17.06 -23.04 -3.82
CA ILE A 246 16.62 -23.84 -2.67
C ILE A 246 17.03 -23.18 -1.34
N LEU A 247 18.23 -22.59 -1.24
CA LEU A 247 18.66 -21.79 -0.09
C LEU A 247 17.79 -20.54 0.10
N CYS A 248 17.43 -19.84 -0.98
CA CYS A 248 16.51 -18.70 -0.91
C CYS A 248 15.12 -19.12 -0.42
N ILE A 249 14.57 -20.24 -0.90
CA ILE A 249 13.26 -20.75 -0.45
C ILE A 249 13.31 -21.20 1.02
N ALA A 250 14.42 -21.81 1.47
CA ALA A 250 14.62 -22.17 2.87
C ALA A 250 14.74 -20.93 3.78
N MET A 251 15.46 -19.88 3.37
CA MET A 251 15.58 -18.63 4.12
C MET A 251 14.26 -17.84 4.16
N ILE A 252 13.48 -17.83 3.07
CA ILE A 252 12.14 -17.23 3.04
C ILE A 252 11.19 -18.00 3.96
N SER A 253 11.31 -19.32 4.03
CA SER A 253 10.48 -20.16 4.91
C SER A 253 10.82 -19.97 6.39
N VAL A 254 12.11 -19.81 6.73
CA VAL A 254 12.58 -19.49 8.09
C VAL A 254 12.21 -18.06 8.49
N GLY A 255 12.33 -17.08 7.59
CA GLY A 255 11.89 -15.70 7.82
C GLY A 255 10.37 -15.55 8.00
N TYR A 256 9.59 -16.35 7.26
CA TYR A 256 8.13 -16.39 7.38
C TYR A 256 7.67 -17.06 8.68
N LEU A 257 8.43 -18.03 9.21
CA LEU A 257 8.16 -18.67 10.50
C LEU A 257 8.63 -17.83 11.71
N ALA A 258 9.74 -17.09 11.59
CA ALA A 258 10.25 -16.19 12.64
C ALA A 258 9.36 -14.95 12.84
N THR A 259 8.65 -14.51 11.81
CA THR A 259 7.72 -13.38 11.88
C THR A 259 6.35 -13.74 12.45
N LYS A 260 5.98 -15.02 12.47
CA LYS A 260 4.73 -15.51 13.09
C LYS A 260 4.89 -16.14 14.48
N SER A 261 6.12 -16.23 15.03
CA SER A 261 6.38 -16.78 16.37
C SER A 261 6.49 -15.73 17.49
N ASN A 262 6.27 -14.45 17.18
CA ASN A 262 6.09 -13.36 18.16
C ASN A 262 4.61 -12.96 18.36
N VAL A 263 3.68 -13.87 18.08
CA VAL A 263 2.27 -13.80 18.52
C VAL A 263 1.86 -15.14 19.12
#